data_AF-A0A9E4UL15-F1
#
_entry.id   AF-A0A9E4UL15-F1
#
_cell.length_a   1.000
_cell.length_b   1.000
_cell.length_c   1.000
_cell.angle_alpha   90.00
_cell.angle_beta   90.00
_cell.angle_gamma   90.00
#
_symmetry.space_group_name_H-M   'P 1'
#
loop_
_entity.id
_entity.type
_entity.pdbx_description
1 polymer ?
#
loop_
_entity_poly.entity_id
_entity_poly.type
_entity_poly.pdbx_seq_one_letter_code
_entity_poly.pdbx_strand_id
1 'polypeptide(L)'
;MDIIDPQQSTGGPHDPDHLRHVVSEMTEALRDGPDNAAALFRRGNAYSNLGEYESTKEDMTRVIHLEPENTMAHNNRGVAYLCTGDPE
;
A
#
# COMPACT_ATOMS: atom_id res chain seq x y z
N MET A 1 -3.21 11.71 37.27
CA MET A 1 -2.07 11.21 36.49
C MET A 1 -2.66 10.19 35.56
N ASP A 2 -3.28 10.66 34.48
CA ASP A 2 -3.95 9.78 33.53
C ASP A 2 -2.89 8.92 32.85
N ILE A 3 -3.00 7.62 33.09
CA ILE A 3 -2.22 6.59 32.43
C ILE A 3 -2.63 6.69 30.96
N ILE A 4 -1.80 7.30 30.13
CA ILE A 4 -2.01 7.31 28.69
C ILE A 4 -1.93 5.86 28.26
N ASP A 5 -3.08 5.31 27.88
CA ASP A 5 -3.22 3.96 27.37
C ASP A 5 -2.43 3.87 26.05
N PRO A 6 -1.38 3.03 25.95
CA PRO A 6 -0.60 2.86 24.73
C PRO A 6 -1.38 2.18 23.59
N GLN A 7 -2.68 1.93 23.77
CA GLN A 7 -3.60 1.42 22.74
C GLN A 7 -4.52 2.48 22.14
N GLN A 8 -4.29 3.77 22.40
CA GLN A 8 -4.80 4.80 21.50
C GLN A 8 -3.99 4.73 20.21
N SER A 9 -4.34 3.76 19.35
CA SER A 9 -4.07 3.80 17.91
C SER A 9 -4.34 5.24 17.49
N THR A 10 -3.26 5.97 17.22
CA THR A 10 -3.37 7.30 16.64
C THR A 10 -3.90 7.02 15.25
N GLY A 11 -5.23 6.94 15.09
CA GLY A 11 -5.96 6.48 13.90
C GLY A 11 -5.73 7.38 12.69
N GLY A 12 -4.47 7.53 12.33
CA GLY A 12 -3.91 8.30 11.27
C GLY A 12 -3.42 7.36 10.17
N PRO A 13 -3.10 7.91 9.01
CA PRO A 13 -2.87 7.15 7.79
C PRO A 13 -1.65 6.22 7.83
N HIS A 14 -0.83 6.27 8.90
CA HIS A 14 0.37 5.44 9.08
C HIS A 14 0.25 4.44 10.25
N ASP A 15 -0.90 4.39 10.92
CA ASP A 15 -1.12 3.40 11.97
C ASP A 15 -1.18 1.98 11.37
N PRO A 16 -0.39 1.01 11.88
CA PRO A 16 -0.35 -0.34 11.30
C PRO A 16 -1.71 -1.06 11.26
N ASP A 17 -2.58 -0.85 12.25
CA ASP A 17 -3.90 -1.48 12.29
C ASP A 17 -4.82 -0.84 11.25
N HIS A 18 -4.78 0.49 11.12
CA HIS A 18 -5.46 1.20 10.04
C HIS A 18 -4.99 0.73 8.66
N LEU A 19 -3.68 0.61 8.45
CA LEU A 19 -3.10 0.16 7.18
C LEU A 19 -3.51 -1.28 6.84
N ARG A 20 -3.55 -2.18 7.83
CA ARG A 20 -4.05 -3.56 7.64
C ARG A 20 -5.53 -3.59 7.29
N HIS A 21 -6.33 -2.71 7.90
CA HIS A 21 -7.74 -2.55 7.53
C HIS A 21 -7.89 -2.09 6.07
N VAL A 22 -7.12 -1.08 5.64
CA VAL A 22 -7.10 -0.62 4.24
C VAL A 22 -6.72 -1.74 3.27
N VAL A 23 -5.71 -2.55 3.61
CA VAL A 23 -5.31 -3.71 2.79
C VAL A 23 -6.46 -4.71 2.63
N SER A 24 -7.20 -4.99 3.71
CA SER A 24 -8.35 -5.90 3.67
C SER A 24 -9.46 -5.35 2.77
N GLU A 25 -9.88 -4.10 2.98
CA GLU A 25 -10.96 -3.47 2.19
C GLU A 25 -10.62 -3.42 0.70
N MET A 26 -9.38 -3.06 0.35
CA MET A 26 -8.97 -3.03 -1.06
C MET A 26 -8.85 -4.43 -1.65
N THR A 27 -8.46 -5.43 -0.86
CA THR A 27 -8.45 -6.82 -1.31
C THR A 27 -9.86 -7.32 -1.63
N GLU A 28 -10.85 -6.95 -0.84
CA GLU A 28 -12.25 -7.26 -1.13
C GLU A 28 -12.72 -6.52 -2.39
N ALA A 29 -12.45 -5.22 -2.52
CA ALA A 29 -12.81 -4.46 -3.72
C ALA A 29 -12.19 -5.05 -5.01
N LEU A 30 -10.97 -5.57 -4.93
CA LEU A 30 -10.27 -6.22 -6.05
C LEU A 30 -10.80 -7.62 -6.38
N ARG A 31 -11.62 -8.24 -5.53
CA ARG A 31 -12.34 -9.47 -5.90
C ARG A 31 -13.45 -9.18 -6.89
N ASP A 32 -14.14 -8.05 -6.72
CA ASP A 32 -15.24 -7.64 -7.60
C ASP A 32 -14.72 -6.96 -8.88
N GLY A 33 -13.63 -6.19 -8.76
CA GLY A 33 -12.99 -5.48 -9.86
C GLY A 33 -11.48 -5.62 -9.81
N PRO A 34 -10.89 -6.70 -10.35
CA PRO A 34 -9.46 -6.97 -10.21
C PRO A 34 -8.57 -5.90 -10.85
N ASP A 35 -9.06 -5.21 -11.88
CA ASP A 35 -8.31 -4.19 -12.61
C ASP A 35 -8.66 -2.76 -12.17
N ASN A 36 -9.10 -2.59 -10.92
CA ASN A 36 -9.30 -1.28 -10.33
C ASN A 36 -7.95 -0.66 -9.92
N ALA A 37 -7.39 0.18 -10.80
CA ALA A 37 -6.10 0.84 -10.58
C ALA A 37 -6.06 1.65 -9.27
N ALA A 38 -7.15 2.32 -8.89
CA ALA A 38 -7.20 3.08 -7.63
C ALA A 38 -7.14 2.16 -6.41
N ALA A 39 -7.84 1.02 -6.43
CA ALA A 39 -7.80 0.06 -5.33
C ALA A 39 -6.42 -0.63 -5.22
N LEU A 40 -5.82 -1.00 -6.35
CA LEU A 40 -4.44 -1.50 -6.41
C LEU A 40 -3.45 -0.48 -5.85
N PHE A 41 -3.58 0.79 -6.25
CA PHE A 41 -2.69 1.85 -5.77
C PHE A 41 -2.80 2.05 -4.26
N ARG A 42 -4.02 2.12 -3.72
CA ARG A 42 -4.26 2.29 -2.27
C ARG A 42 -3.75 1.10 -1.48
N ARG A 43 -3.95 -0.12 -1.97
CA ARG A 43 -3.44 -1.34 -1.33
C ARG A 43 -1.92 -1.40 -1.34
N GLY A 44 -1.30 -1.16 -2.49
CA GLY A 44 0.16 -1.12 -2.63
C GLY A 44 0.80 -0.02 -1.78
N ASN A 45 0.18 1.16 -1.67
CA ASN A 45 0.67 2.21 -0.78
C ASN A 45 0.57 1.81 0.70
N ALA A 46 -0.51 1.12 1.10
CA ALA A 46 -0.63 0.60 2.45
C ALA A 46 0.43 -0.47 2.74
N TYR A 47 0.68 -1.38 1.80
CA TYR A 47 1.79 -2.34 1.88
C TYR A 47 3.15 -1.64 2.03
N SER A 48 3.40 -0.58 1.26
CA SER A 48 4.65 0.18 1.36
C SER A 48 4.83 0.81 2.75
N ASN A 49 3.76 1.33 3.34
CA ASN A 49 3.80 1.89 4.70
C ASN A 49 3.98 0.80 5.78
N LEU A 50 3.50 -0.42 5.52
CA LEU A 50 3.71 -1.60 6.37
C LEU A 50 5.11 -2.24 6.19
N GLY A 51 5.89 -1.78 5.20
CA GLY A 51 7.19 -2.37 4.84
C GLY A 51 7.09 -3.66 4.01
N GLU A 52 5.91 -3.97 3.47
CA GLU A 52 5.65 -5.12 2.61
C GLU A 52 5.97 -4.75 1.13
N TYR A 53 7.26 -4.58 0.86
CA TYR A 53 7.73 -4.03 -0.43
C TYR A 53 7.52 -4.98 -1.62
N GLU A 54 7.54 -6.30 -1.44
CA GLU A 54 7.21 -7.26 -2.51
C GLU A 54 5.76 -7.08 -3.00
N SER A 55 4.81 -7.03 -2.07
CA SER A 55 3.39 -6.77 -2.37
C SER A 55 3.19 -5.39 -3.01
N THR A 56 3.98 -4.40 -2.58
CA THR A 56 4.01 -3.07 -3.21
C THR A 56 4.45 -3.15 -4.67
N LYS A 57 5.52 -3.88 -4.99
CA LYS A 57 6.00 -4.06 -6.37
C LYS A 57 4.94 -4.69 -7.26
N GLU A 58 4.25 -5.72 -6.77
CA GLU A 58 3.18 -6.41 -7.51
C GLU A 58 2.03 -5.45 -7.83
N ASP A 59 1.46 -4.79 -6.81
CA ASP A 59 0.33 -3.89 -6.99
C ASP A 59 0.70 -2.69 -7.87
N MET A 60 1.86 -2.05 -7.66
CA MET A 60 2.30 -0.91 -8.47
C MET A 60 2.57 -1.31 -9.93
N THR A 61 3.08 -2.53 -10.17
CA THR A 61 3.27 -3.04 -11.54
C THR A 61 1.93 -3.19 -12.26
N ARG A 62 0.89 -3.67 -11.57
CA ARG A 62 -0.45 -3.74 -12.13
C ARG A 62 -1.05 -2.36 -12.37
N VAL A 63 -0.86 -1.40 -11.45
CA VAL A 63 -1.27 0.00 -11.67
C VAL A 63 -0.60 0.58 -12.90
N ILE A 64 0.71 0.39 -13.08
CA ILE A 64 1.45 0.88 -14.25
C ILE A 64 0.98 0.21 -15.55
N HIS A 65 0.55 -1.06 -15.49
CA HIS A 65 -0.02 -1.73 -16.66
C HIS A 65 -1.36 -1.09 -17.09
N LEU A 66 -2.19 -0.69 -16.13
CA LEU A 66 -3.49 -0.06 -16.37
C LEU A 66 -3.38 1.44 -16.67
N GLU A 67 -2.46 2.13 -15.99
CA GLU A 67 -2.19 3.55 -16.06
C GLU A 67 -0.68 3.80 -16.24
N PRO A 68 -0.14 3.65 -17.47
CA PRO A 68 1.30 3.75 -17.71
C PRO A 68 1.93 5.09 -17.33
N GLU A 69 1.14 6.17 -17.34
CA GLU A 69 1.58 7.53 -17.01
C GLU A 69 1.46 7.85 -15.52
N ASN A 70 1.03 6.91 -14.67
CA ASN A 70 0.88 7.13 -13.23
C ASN A 70 2.26 7.25 -12.56
N THR A 71 2.75 8.48 -12.47
CA THR A 71 4.08 8.79 -11.92
C THR A 71 4.22 8.37 -10.45
N MET A 72 3.12 8.42 -9.68
CA MET A 72 3.13 7.98 -8.28
C MET A 72 3.34 6.47 -8.16
N ALA A 73 2.78 5.69 -9.07
CA ALA A 73 2.97 4.25 -9.08
C ALA A 73 4.42 3.88 -9.41
N HIS A 74 5.04 4.55 -10.41
CA HIS A 74 6.47 4.39 -10.70
C HIS A 74 7.34 4.75 -9.49
N ASN A 75 7.06 5.88 -8.83
CA ASN A 75 7.81 6.30 -7.66
C ASN A 75 7.70 5.28 -6.50
N ASN A 76 6.49 4.82 -6.18
CA ASN A 76 6.29 3.86 -5.11
C ASN A 76 6.95 2.51 -5.43
N ARG A 77 6.95 2.09 -6.69
CA ARG A 77 7.64 0.88 -7.12
C ARG A 77 9.17 1.01 -7.00
N GLY A 78 9.74 2.15 -7.42
CA GLY A 78 11.16 2.43 -7.27
C GLY A 78 11.60 2.45 -5.80
N VAL A 79 10.79 3.03 -4.90
CA VAL A 79 11.03 2.94 -3.45
C VAL A 79 11.04 1.49 -2.98
N ALA A 80 10.10 0.67 -3.45
CA ALA A 80 10.04 -0.74 -3.08
C ALA A 80 11.29 -1.51 -3.53
N TYR A 81 11.79 -1.29 -4.75
CA TYR A 81 13.05 -1.88 -5.25
C TYR A 81 14.25 -1.47 -4.39
N LEU A 82 14.37 -0.18 -4.05
CA LEU A 82 15.45 0.31 -3.17
C LEU A 82 15.41 -0.34 -1.78
N CYS A 83 14.22 -0.61 -1.25
CA CYS A 83 14.06 -1.25 0.05
C CYS A 83 14.27 -2.76 0.05
N THR A 84 14.02 -3.47 -1.07
CA THR A 84 14.32 -4.90 -1.18
C THR A 84 15.76 -5.16 -1.63
N GLY A 85 16.46 -4.15 -2.16
CA GLY A 85 17.81 -4.28 -2.69
C GLY A 85 17.86 -4.91 -4.08
N ASP A 86 16.71 -5.07 -4.72
CA ASP A 86 16.61 -5.55 -6.09
C ASP A 86 16.82 -4.39 -7.07
N PRO A 87 17.56 -4.58 -8.17
CA PRO A 87 17.54 -3.61 -9.25
C PRO A 87 16.15 -3.57 -9.89
N GLU A 88 15.63 -2.36 -10.14
CA GLU A 88 14.39 -2.12 -10.89
C GLU A 88 14.45 -2.70 -12.32
#